data_AF-A0A0M2KDT5-F1
#
_entry.id   AF-A0A0M2KDT5-F1
#
_cell.length_a   1.000
_cell.length_b   1.000
_cell.length_c   1.000
_cell.angle_alpha   90.00
_cell.angle_beta   90.00
_cell.angle_gamma   90.00
#
_symmetry.space_group_name_H-M   'P 1'
#
loop_
_entity.id
_entity.type
_entity.pdbx_description
1 polymer ?
#
loop_
_entity_poly.entity_id
_entity_poly.type
_entity_poly.pdbx_seq_one_letter_code
_entity_poly.pdbx_strand_id
1 'polypeptide(L)'
;MFKSFFPRPGLFFGSAAVWCLMAVLLWFEGGKTWLSHFSAFTHPAPLPNNALRFIAPGEMAFYLYYFAAFLLFAGFWRWFSPHPWQRWSVAGSALIIFATWFSVQVGVAVNAWYDPFYNLVQQAMGHPNTVKIDAFYTQLKEFLSIALTGVVIDVLNMFFISHYVFRWRTAMNHYYMAHWPELRGVEGASQRVQEDTMRFSSTLEDMGVSFINAIMTLIAFLPVLVTLSVHVKSVPILGTIPYALVIAAVLWSLLGTGMLAAIGIRLPGLSFRNQRVEAAYRKELVYGEDDARRATPPTVKDLFNNVRKNYFRLYFHYLYFNIARILYLQLDVVFSIIVLLPSIITGAITLGLMTQITNVFDQVRGSFQYLINSWSTLVELLSIYKRLRTFEQRINTTV
;
A
#
# COMPACT_ATOMS: atom_id res chain seq x y z
N MET A 1 19.44 -8.35 10.33
CA MET A 1 18.59 -7.94 9.18
C MET A 1 18.40 -6.43 9.09
N PHE A 2 17.90 -5.74 10.12
CA PHE A 2 17.72 -4.28 10.03
C PHE A 2 19.05 -3.53 10.22
N LYS A 3 19.84 -3.95 11.20
CA LYS A 3 21.15 -3.34 11.53
C LYS A 3 22.16 -3.43 10.39
N SER A 4 21.98 -4.36 9.45
CA SER A 4 22.88 -4.50 8.31
C SER A 4 22.67 -3.42 7.25
N PHE A 5 21.51 -2.77 7.22
CA PHE A 5 21.16 -1.80 6.18
C PHE A 5 20.89 -0.40 6.73
N PHE A 6 20.18 -0.30 7.86
CA PHE A 6 19.84 0.97 8.49
C PHE A 6 20.74 1.31 9.68
N PRO A 7 21.13 2.59 9.86
CA PRO A 7 21.81 3.03 11.06
C PRO A 7 20.89 2.89 12.27
N ARG A 8 21.34 2.29 13.37
CA ARG A 8 20.61 2.14 14.66
C ARG A 8 19.08 2.00 14.49
N PRO A 9 18.58 0.88 13.93
CA PRO A 9 17.22 0.77 13.39
C PRO A 9 16.09 1.22 14.33
N GLY A 10 16.14 0.87 15.62
CA GLY A 10 15.11 1.26 16.58
C GLY A 10 14.95 2.77 16.74
N LEU A 11 16.07 3.49 16.84
CA LEU A 11 16.07 4.96 16.91
C LEU A 11 15.78 5.58 15.54
N PHE A 12 16.29 4.99 14.46
CA PHE A 12 16.08 5.48 13.10
C PHE A 12 14.61 5.49 12.71
N PHE A 13 13.92 4.35 12.78
CA PHE A 13 12.51 4.27 12.40
C PHE A 13 11.61 5.13 13.30
N GLY A 14 11.88 5.17 14.60
CA GLY A 14 11.14 6.04 15.52
C GLY A 14 11.31 7.53 15.19
N SER A 15 12.57 7.97 15.01
CA SER A 15 12.85 9.36 14.62
C SER A 15 12.31 9.71 13.23
N ALA A 16 12.36 8.77 12.26
CA ALA A 16 11.83 8.97 10.91
C ALA A 16 10.31 9.15 10.94
N ALA A 17 9.59 8.31 11.70
CA ALA A 17 8.13 8.43 11.85
C ALA A 17 7.74 9.79 12.46
N VAL A 18 8.41 10.20 13.55
CA VAL A 18 8.17 11.49 14.19
C VAL A 18 8.54 12.65 13.26
N TRP A 19 9.68 12.59 12.59
CA TRP A 19 10.12 13.61 11.65
C TRP A 19 9.17 13.77 10.47
N CYS A 20 8.74 12.66 9.86
CA CYS A 20 7.76 12.69 8.78
C CYS A 20 6.43 13.27 9.24
N LEU A 21 5.94 12.88 10.42
CA LEU A 21 4.70 13.44 10.97
C LEU A 21 4.83 14.95 11.22
N MET A 22 5.93 15.39 11.84
CA MET A 22 6.19 16.82 12.04
C MET A 22 6.27 17.57 10.71
N ALA A 23 6.97 17.03 9.71
CA ALA A 23 7.08 17.66 8.40
C ALA A 23 5.71 17.79 7.71
N VAL A 24 4.88 16.74 7.77
CA VAL A 24 3.50 16.79 7.25
C VAL A 24 2.69 17.86 7.98
N LEU A 25 2.71 17.89 9.31
CA LEU A 25 1.97 18.88 10.09
C LEU A 25 2.46 20.31 9.80
N LEU A 26 3.78 20.53 9.76
CA LEU A 26 4.36 21.83 9.44
C LEU A 26 3.97 22.30 8.04
N TRP A 27 3.90 21.40 7.06
CA TRP A 27 3.44 21.74 5.72
C TRP A 27 1.97 22.21 5.71
N PHE A 28 1.08 21.49 6.39
CA PHE A 28 -0.35 21.78 6.38
C PHE A 28 -0.78 22.93 7.30
N GLU A 29 -0.14 23.12 8.46
CA GLU A 29 -0.48 24.16 9.45
C GLU A 29 0.07 25.55 9.08
N GLY A 30 1.10 25.64 8.24
CA GLY A 30 1.69 26.94 7.92
C GLY A 30 2.67 26.98 6.76
N GLY A 31 3.38 25.89 6.46
CA GLY A 31 4.39 25.86 5.40
C GLY A 31 3.83 26.21 4.03
N LYS A 32 2.66 25.65 3.67
CA LYS A 32 1.95 25.95 2.43
C LYS A 32 1.59 27.45 2.32
N THR A 33 1.02 28.02 3.38
CA THR A 33 0.61 29.42 3.41
C THR A 33 1.82 30.36 3.42
N TRP A 34 2.86 30.04 4.18
CA TRP A 34 4.07 30.83 4.27
C TRP A 34 4.80 30.90 2.92
N LEU A 35 4.95 29.78 2.22
CA LEU A 35 5.55 29.75 0.89
C LEU A 35 4.70 30.50 -0.14
N SER A 36 3.37 30.53 0.02
CA SER A 36 2.48 31.29 -0.85
C SER A 36 2.61 32.82 -0.72
N HIS A 37 3.30 33.34 0.30
CA HIS A 37 3.64 34.77 0.36
C HIS A 37 4.73 35.16 -0.65
N PHE A 38 5.50 34.19 -1.14
CA PHE A 38 6.44 34.42 -2.22
C PHE A 38 5.71 34.29 -3.56
N SER A 39 5.65 35.38 -4.33
CA SER A 39 4.99 35.41 -5.64
C SER A 39 5.53 34.37 -6.64
N ALA A 40 6.78 33.93 -6.45
CA ALA A 40 7.40 32.86 -7.23
C ALA A 40 6.75 31.47 -7.02
N PHE A 41 5.99 31.27 -5.93
CA PHE A 41 5.32 30.01 -5.58
C PHE A 41 3.79 30.10 -5.62
N THR A 42 3.23 31.25 -5.98
CA THR A 42 1.79 31.42 -6.16
C THR A 42 1.37 30.97 -7.56
N HIS A 43 0.32 30.16 -7.65
CA HIS A 43 -0.35 29.83 -8.91
C HIS A 43 -1.84 30.20 -8.81
N PRO A 44 -2.44 30.81 -9.85
CA PRO A 44 -3.89 31.05 -9.88
C PRO A 44 -4.66 29.73 -9.79
N ALA A 45 -5.60 29.58 -8.87
CA ALA A 45 -6.49 28.41 -8.87
C ALA A 45 -7.50 28.51 -10.04
N PRO A 46 -7.92 27.40 -10.68
CA PRO A 46 -7.53 26.00 -10.44
C PRO A 46 -6.23 25.59 -11.17
N LEU A 47 -5.63 24.47 -10.72
CA LEU A 47 -4.48 23.87 -11.42
C LEU A 47 -4.88 23.33 -12.79
N PRO A 48 -3.98 23.30 -13.78
CA PRO A 48 -4.24 22.69 -15.09
C PRO A 48 -4.61 21.21 -14.97
N ASN A 49 -5.50 20.72 -15.83
CA ASN A 49 -5.87 19.30 -15.92
C ASN A 49 -4.94 18.52 -16.87
N ASN A 50 -3.64 18.85 -16.88
CA ASN A 50 -2.62 18.24 -17.72
C ASN A 50 -1.27 18.16 -16.98
N ALA A 51 -0.22 17.65 -17.63
CA ALA A 51 1.10 17.47 -17.02
C ALA A 51 1.74 18.75 -16.46
N LEU A 52 1.35 19.94 -16.94
CA LEU A 52 1.88 21.21 -16.43
C LEU A 52 1.55 21.43 -14.96
N ARG A 53 0.53 20.73 -14.44
CA ARG A 53 0.20 20.71 -13.02
C ARG A 53 1.39 20.32 -12.14
N PHE A 54 2.20 19.35 -12.55
CA PHE A 54 3.34 18.87 -11.77
C PHE A 54 4.50 19.87 -11.71
N ILE A 55 4.50 20.86 -12.59
CA ILE A 55 5.50 21.93 -12.59
C ILE A 55 4.93 23.27 -12.15
N ALA A 56 3.71 23.28 -11.62
CA ALA A 56 3.11 24.48 -11.08
C ALA A 56 3.96 25.04 -9.93
N PRO A 57 4.08 26.37 -9.79
CA PRO A 57 4.83 27.03 -8.73
C PRO A 57 4.56 26.48 -7.32
N GLY A 58 3.31 26.18 -6.99
CA GLY A 58 2.94 25.60 -5.69
C GLY A 58 3.47 24.19 -5.47
N GLU A 59 3.53 23.36 -6.52
CA GLU A 59 4.11 22.01 -6.45
C GLU A 59 5.64 22.08 -6.33
N MET A 60 6.28 23.00 -7.05
CA MET A 60 7.71 23.25 -6.94
C MET A 60 8.11 23.69 -5.53
N ALA A 61 7.27 24.49 -4.86
CA ALA A 61 7.46 24.86 -3.47
C ALA A 61 7.43 23.64 -2.54
N PHE A 62 6.51 22.69 -2.78
CA PHE A 62 6.47 21.43 -2.05
C PHE A 62 7.71 20.58 -2.30
N TYR A 63 8.22 20.51 -3.54
CA TYR A 63 9.45 19.77 -3.84
C TYR A 63 10.65 20.32 -3.07
N LEU A 64 10.81 21.63 -3.06
CA LEU A 64 11.86 22.30 -2.28
C LEU A 64 11.72 22.02 -0.79
N TYR A 65 10.51 22.13 -0.25
CA TYR A 65 10.22 21.80 1.14
C TYR A 65 10.59 20.35 1.47
N TYR A 66 10.16 19.41 0.64
CA TYR A 66 10.45 17.99 0.79
C TYR A 66 11.96 17.72 0.78
N PHE A 67 12.69 18.25 -0.21
CA PHE A 67 14.14 18.07 -0.30
C PHE A 67 14.87 18.71 0.88
N ALA A 68 14.44 19.89 1.35
CA ALA A 68 15.03 20.53 2.53
C ALA A 68 14.81 19.68 3.79
N ALA A 69 13.58 19.23 4.05
CA ALA A 69 13.25 18.37 5.19
C ALA A 69 14.02 17.04 5.15
N PHE A 70 14.16 16.45 3.95
CA PHE A 70 14.96 15.26 3.73
C PHE A 70 16.45 15.51 4.01
N LEU A 71 17.04 16.56 3.46
CA LEU A 71 18.47 16.86 3.60
C LEU A 71 18.84 17.13 5.07
N LEU A 72 17.96 17.80 5.82
CA LEU A 72 18.14 17.99 7.27
C LEU A 72 18.18 16.65 8.01
N PHE A 73 17.21 15.77 7.75
CA PHE A 73 17.15 14.45 8.38
C PHE A 73 18.33 13.56 8.00
N ALA A 74 18.67 13.51 6.71
CA ALA A 74 19.80 12.73 6.21
C ALA A 74 21.14 13.27 6.73
N GLY A 75 21.29 14.60 6.81
CA GLY A 75 22.46 15.27 7.36
C GLY A 75 22.66 14.94 8.84
N PHE A 76 21.60 15.03 9.64
CA PHE A 76 21.63 14.63 11.05
C PHE A 76 22.10 13.17 11.22
N TRP A 77 21.48 12.23 10.50
CA TRP A 77 21.84 10.82 10.61
C TRP A 77 23.25 10.51 10.10
N ARG A 78 23.74 11.27 9.10
CA ARG A 78 25.10 11.10 8.59
C ARG A 78 26.14 11.53 9.61
N TRP A 79 25.84 12.56 10.40
CA TRP A 79 26.70 13.01 11.49
C TRP A 79 26.57 12.13 12.75
N PHE A 80 25.34 11.77 13.15
CA PHE A 80 25.06 11.06 14.40
C PHE A 80 25.47 9.58 14.39
N SER A 81 25.27 8.88 13.27
CA SER A 81 25.59 7.45 13.16
C SER A 81 25.93 7.07 11.71
N PRO A 82 27.15 7.39 11.23
CA PRO A 82 27.58 7.03 9.88
C PRO A 82 27.42 5.53 9.61
N HIS A 83 26.80 5.18 8.48
CA HIS A 83 26.60 3.79 8.09
C HIS A 83 26.98 3.59 6.62
N PRO A 84 27.68 2.49 6.25
CA PRO A 84 28.14 2.29 4.87
C PRO A 84 27.01 2.28 3.84
N TRP A 85 25.83 1.78 4.22
CA TRP A 85 24.65 1.70 3.36
C TRP A 85 23.75 2.94 3.40
N GLN A 86 24.13 4.00 4.12
CA GLN A 86 23.27 5.14 4.40
C GLN A 86 22.75 5.87 3.15
N ARG A 87 23.54 5.89 2.06
CA ARG A 87 23.09 6.45 0.78
C ARG A 87 21.87 5.70 0.24
N TRP A 88 21.86 4.38 0.34
CA TRP A 88 20.72 3.57 -0.10
C TRP A 88 19.61 3.55 0.94
N SER A 89 19.94 3.32 2.21
CA SER A 89 18.95 3.15 3.26
C SER A 89 18.21 4.44 3.63
N VAL A 90 18.83 5.62 3.51
CA VAL A 90 18.19 6.90 3.87
C VAL A 90 17.76 7.65 2.62
N ALA A 91 18.69 7.92 1.70
CA ALA A 91 18.34 8.66 0.48
C ALA A 91 17.48 7.82 -0.48
N GLY A 92 17.72 6.51 -0.56
CA GLY A 92 16.87 5.62 -1.35
C GLY A 92 15.45 5.50 -0.79
N SER A 93 15.29 5.35 0.53
CA SER A 93 13.94 5.37 1.13
C SER A 93 13.23 6.69 0.93
N ALA A 94 13.93 7.82 1.03
CA ALA A 94 13.35 9.13 0.71
C ALA A 94 12.91 9.21 -0.75
N LEU A 95 13.74 8.80 -1.70
CA LEU A 95 13.37 8.80 -3.12
C LEU A 95 12.11 7.95 -3.38
N ILE A 96 12.03 6.75 -2.79
CA ILE A 96 10.84 5.88 -2.91
C ILE A 96 9.60 6.56 -2.32
N ILE A 97 9.73 7.20 -1.15
CA ILE A 97 8.64 7.96 -0.51
C ILE A 97 8.17 9.11 -1.43
N PHE A 98 9.10 9.86 -2.01
CA PHE A 98 8.78 10.94 -2.94
C PHE A 98 8.06 10.43 -4.20
N ALA A 99 8.58 9.36 -4.81
CA ALA A 99 7.97 8.76 -5.99
C ALA A 99 6.57 8.19 -5.69
N THR A 100 6.39 7.59 -4.50
CA THR A 100 5.08 7.11 -4.03
C THR A 100 4.09 8.27 -3.87
N TRP A 101 4.52 9.37 -3.27
CA TRP A 101 3.71 10.59 -3.18
C TRP A 101 3.36 11.14 -4.57
N PHE A 102 4.33 11.17 -5.49
CA PHE A 102 4.12 11.66 -6.85
C PHE A 102 3.09 10.80 -7.60
N SER A 103 3.15 9.48 -7.45
CA SER A 103 2.16 8.55 -8.01
C SER A 103 0.74 8.84 -7.50
N VAL A 104 0.59 9.18 -6.20
CA VAL A 104 -0.70 9.64 -5.65
C VAL A 104 -1.15 10.96 -6.30
N GLN A 105 -0.25 11.92 -6.54
CA GLN A 105 -0.58 13.16 -7.25
C GLN A 105 -0.99 12.94 -8.71
N VAL A 106 -0.40 11.94 -9.39
CA VAL A 106 -0.87 11.52 -10.72
C VAL A 106 -2.33 11.07 -10.64
N GLY A 107 -2.69 10.28 -9.62
CA GLY A 107 -4.07 9.90 -9.34
C GLY A 107 -5.00 11.10 -9.13
N VAL A 108 -4.57 12.11 -8.36
CA VAL A 108 -5.33 13.35 -8.15
C VAL A 108 -5.50 14.15 -9.46
N ALA A 109 -4.46 14.20 -10.31
CA ALA A 109 -4.51 14.88 -11.60
C ALA A 109 -5.47 14.19 -12.57
N VAL A 110 -5.43 12.85 -12.65
CA VAL A 110 -6.39 12.04 -13.43
C VAL A 110 -7.81 12.23 -12.90
N ASN A 111 -7.98 12.29 -11.59
CA ASN A 111 -9.29 12.54 -10.99
C ASN A 111 -9.87 13.90 -11.40
N ALA A 112 -9.06 14.96 -11.38
CA ALA A 112 -9.48 16.29 -11.81
C ALA A 112 -9.84 16.35 -13.30
N TRP A 113 -9.21 15.51 -14.13
CA TRP A 113 -9.51 15.37 -15.55
C TRP A 113 -10.86 14.68 -15.83
N TYR A 114 -11.37 13.86 -14.91
CA TYR A 114 -12.67 13.18 -15.12
C TYR A 114 -13.83 14.15 -15.30
N ASP A 115 -13.88 15.23 -14.53
CA ASP A 115 -14.99 16.18 -14.62
C ASP A 115 -15.16 16.78 -16.03
N PRO A 116 -14.18 17.48 -16.61
CA PRO A 116 -14.34 18.07 -17.94
C PRO A 116 -14.55 17.02 -19.04
N PHE A 117 -13.90 15.86 -18.98
CA PHE A 117 -14.04 14.83 -20.01
C PHE A 117 -15.43 14.20 -20.03
N TYR A 118 -15.93 13.75 -18.88
CA TYR A 118 -17.22 13.08 -18.82
C TYR A 118 -18.40 14.06 -18.93
N ASN A 119 -18.23 15.33 -18.54
CA ASN A 119 -19.22 16.37 -18.86
C ASN A 119 -19.34 16.57 -20.39
N LEU A 120 -18.20 16.55 -21.09
CA LEU A 120 -18.16 16.64 -22.54
C LEU A 120 -18.82 15.42 -23.21
N VAL A 121 -18.60 14.20 -22.68
CA VAL A 121 -19.34 12.99 -23.10
C VAL A 121 -20.84 13.15 -22.89
N GLN A 122 -21.26 13.59 -21.70
CA GLN A 122 -22.68 13.79 -21.37
C GLN A 122 -23.33 14.78 -22.34
N GLN A 123 -22.66 15.90 -22.65
CA GLN A 123 -23.17 16.91 -23.57
C GLN A 123 -23.29 16.36 -25.01
N ALA A 124 -22.27 15.65 -25.50
CA ALA A 124 -22.27 15.09 -26.84
C ALA A 124 -23.36 14.03 -27.04
N MET A 125 -23.64 13.22 -26.01
CA MET A 125 -24.69 12.20 -26.05
C MET A 125 -26.08 12.76 -25.82
N GLY A 126 -26.23 13.78 -24.96
CA GLY A 126 -27.51 14.43 -24.69
C GLY A 126 -27.97 15.35 -25.81
N HIS A 127 -27.03 16.00 -26.50
CA HIS A 127 -27.30 16.93 -27.60
C HIS A 127 -26.36 16.65 -28.78
N PRO A 128 -26.77 15.81 -29.76
CA PRO A 128 -25.95 15.48 -30.92
C PRO A 128 -25.46 16.71 -31.67
N ASN A 129 -24.22 16.67 -32.19
CA ASN A 129 -23.57 17.73 -32.96
C ASN A 129 -23.31 19.06 -32.23
N THR A 130 -23.49 19.13 -30.90
CA THR A 130 -23.18 20.35 -30.12
C THR A 130 -21.71 20.47 -29.73
N VAL A 131 -20.98 19.35 -29.70
CA VAL A 131 -19.57 19.29 -29.28
C VAL A 131 -18.68 18.98 -30.48
N LYS A 132 -17.63 19.78 -30.66
CA LYS A 132 -16.60 19.55 -31.68
C LYS A 132 -15.70 18.38 -31.29
N ILE A 133 -15.37 17.52 -32.26
CA ILE A 133 -14.46 16.39 -32.04
C ILE A 133 -13.08 16.83 -31.52
N ASP A 134 -12.61 18.02 -31.90
CA ASP A 134 -11.34 18.60 -31.43
C ASP A 134 -11.28 18.76 -29.91
N ALA A 135 -12.42 18.97 -29.25
CA ALA A 135 -12.49 19.08 -27.80
C ALA A 135 -12.19 17.72 -27.14
N PHE A 136 -12.63 16.61 -27.72
CA PHE A 136 -12.25 15.26 -27.27
C PHE A 136 -10.76 15.00 -27.46
N TYR A 137 -10.19 15.34 -28.63
CA TYR A 137 -8.75 15.17 -28.84
C TYR A 137 -7.91 16.02 -27.89
N THR A 138 -8.38 17.20 -27.51
CA THR A 138 -7.74 18.05 -26.50
C THR A 138 -7.74 17.35 -25.14
N GLN A 139 -8.90 16.87 -24.68
CA GLN A 139 -9.00 16.13 -23.42
C GLN A 139 -8.14 14.85 -23.41
N LEU A 140 -8.09 14.10 -24.53
CA LEU A 140 -7.24 12.92 -24.64
C LEU A 140 -5.74 13.27 -24.57
N LYS A 141 -5.31 14.38 -25.18
CA LYS A 141 -3.92 14.86 -25.08
C LYS A 141 -3.58 15.28 -23.65
N GLU A 142 -4.50 15.96 -22.97
CA GLU A 142 -4.35 16.35 -21.56
C GLU A 142 -4.19 15.13 -20.67
N PHE A 143 -5.07 14.12 -20.81
CA PHE A 143 -4.95 12.84 -20.11
C PHE A 143 -3.63 12.13 -20.41
N LEU A 144 -3.27 11.98 -21.68
CA LEU A 144 -2.04 11.30 -22.10
C LEU A 144 -0.81 12.00 -21.50
N SER A 145 -0.81 13.32 -21.40
CA SER A 145 0.30 14.04 -20.77
C SER A 145 0.47 13.66 -19.29
N ILE A 146 -0.63 13.53 -18.54
CA ILE A 146 -0.62 13.10 -17.13
C ILE A 146 -0.16 11.64 -17.05
N ALA A 147 -0.79 10.76 -17.83
CA ALA A 147 -0.55 9.32 -17.79
C ALA A 147 0.90 8.98 -18.17
N LEU A 148 1.44 9.57 -19.23
CA LEU A 148 2.83 9.32 -19.65
C LEU A 148 3.84 9.83 -18.63
N THR A 149 3.57 10.97 -17.96
CA THR A 149 4.41 11.47 -16.87
C THR A 149 4.43 10.47 -15.71
N GLY A 150 3.25 9.96 -15.32
CA GLY A 150 3.14 8.91 -14.29
C GLY A 150 3.90 7.64 -14.68
N VAL A 151 3.72 7.14 -15.90
CA VAL A 151 4.41 5.94 -16.41
C VAL A 151 5.93 6.08 -16.31
N VAL A 152 6.48 7.23 -16.71
CA VAL A 152 7.93 7.44 -16.63
C VAL A 152 8.41 7.38 -15.18
N ILE A 153 7.74 8.07 -14.26
CA ILE A 153 8.13 8.09 -12.84
C ILE A 153 7.96 6.71 -12.20
N ASP A 154 6.85 6.01 -12.46
CA ASP A 154 6.57 4.70 -11.87
C ASP A 154 7.56 3.64 -12.38
N VAL A 155 7.88 3.62 -13.68
CA VAL A 155 8.87 2.66 -14.24
C VAL A 155 10.26 2.92 -13.67
N LEU A 156 10.68 4.18 -13.55
CA LEU A 156 11.95 4.54 -12.92
C LEU A 156 11.98 4.15 -11.45
N ASN A 157 10.87 4.34 -10.73
CA ASN A 157 10.74 3.94 -9.33
C ASN A 157 10.78 2.42 -9.17
N MET A 158 10.08 1.64 -10.00
CA MET A 158 10.14 0.17 -9.98
C MET A 158 11.55 -0.36 -10.24
N PHE A 159 12.26 0.24 -11.20
CA PHE A 159 13.67 -0.06 -11.46
C PHE A 159 14.54 0.27 -10.24
N PHE A 160 14.32 1.42 -9.61
CA PHE A 160 15.06 1.84 -8.43
C PHE A 160 14.79 0.94 -7.22
N ILE A 161 13.53 0.56 -6.97
CA ILE A 161 13.11 -0.37 -5.92
C ILE A 161 13.81 -1.72 -6.09
N SER A 162 13.87 -2.24 -7.32
CA SER A 162 14.58 -3.50 -7.61
C SER A 162 16.05 -3.45 -7.17
N HIS A 163 16.72 -2.31 -7.42
CA HIS A 163 18.10 -2.10 -6.96
C HIS A 163 18.18 -1.92 -5.46
N TYR A 164 17.26 -1.15 -4.87
CA TYR A 164 17.19 -0.90 -3.44
C TYR A 164 17.06 -2.21 -2.64
N VAL A 165 16.11 -3.08 -3.02
CA VAL A 165 15.89 -4.40 -2.41
C VAL A 165 17.14 -5.27 -2.55
N PHE A 166 17.77 -5.28 -3.73
CA PHE A 166 18.99 -6.05 -3.94
C PHE A 166 20.18 -5.53 -3.10
N ARG A 167 20.32 -4.21 -2.92
CA ARG A 167 21.33 -3.62 -2.02
C ARG A 167 21.07 -3.99 -0.57
N TRP A 168 19.82 -4.00 -0.14
CA TRP A 168 19.47 -4.48 1.20
C TRP A 168 19.82 -5.95 1.38
N ARG A 169 19.47 -6.80 0.40
CA ARG A 169 19.87 -8.21 0.40
C ARG A 169 21.38 -8.39 0.45
N THR A 170 22.13 -7.59 -0.32
CA THR A 170 23.60 -7.59 -0.31
C THR A 170 24.15 -7.24 1.07
N ALA A 171 23.58 -6.23 1.72
CA ALA A 171 23.97 -5.82 3.07
C ALA A 171 23.71 -6.92 4.12
N MET A 172 22.54 -7.58 4.04
CA MET A 172 22.23 -8.73 4.90
C MET A 172 23.17 -9.91 4.65
N ASN A 173 23.48 -10.20 3.39
CA ASN A 173 24.41 -11.26 3.03
C ASN A 173 25.80 -11.01 3.63
N HIS A 174 26.37 -9.82 3.43
CA HIS A 174 27.67 -9.48 4.03
C HIS A 174 27.66 -9.60 5.56
N TYR A 175 26.60 -9.12 6.20
CA TYR A 175 26.45 -9.22 7.66
C TYR A 175 26.41 -10.67 8.15
N TYR A 176 25.65 -11.56 7.49
CA TYR A 176 25.60 -12.97 7.89
C TYR A 176 26.84 -13.76 7.53
N MET A 177 27.51 -13.44 6.41
CA MET A 177 28.77 -14.08 6.06
C MET A 177 29.90 -13.71 7.02
N ALA A 178 29.89 -12.48 7.56
CA ALA A 178 30.84 -12.08 8.60
C ALA A 178 30.69 -12.89 9.91
N HIS A 179 29.48 -13.35 10.23
CA HIS A 179 29.18 -14.16 11.42
C HIS A 179 28.97 -15.64 11.08
N TRP A 180 29.39 -16.08 9.89
CA TRP A 180 29.14 -17.43 9.41
C TRP A 180 29.65 -18.54 10.35
N PRO A 181 30.82 -18.42 11.01
CA PRO A 181 31.28 -19.44 11.96
C PRO A 181 30.29 -19.74 13.09
N GLU A 182 29.58 -18.72 13.58
CA GLU A 182 28.56 -18.83 14.63
C GLU A 182 27.21 -19.34 14.09
N LEU A 183 26.90 -18.99 12.84
CA LEU A 183 25.60 -19.24 12.22
C LEU A 183 25.49 -20.61 11.53
N ARG A 184 26.60 -21.16 11.02
CA ARG A 184 26.61 -22.38 10.19
C ARG A 184 26.09 -23.64 10.90
N GLY A 185 26.12 -23.66 12.24
CA GLY A 185 25.61 -24.76 13.05
C GLY A 185 24.09 -24.73 13.24
N VAL A 186 23.41 -23.67 12.80
CA VAL A 186 21.95 -23.57 12.88
C VAL A 186 21.33 -24.37 11.74
N GLU A 187 20.35 -25.22 12.09
CA GLU A 187 19.58 -25.97 11.10
C GLU A 187 18.95 -25.03 10.05
N GLY A 188 19.22 -25.31 8.78
CA GLY A 188 18.73 -24.49 7.66
C GLY A 188 19.43 -23.13 7.51
N ALA A 189 20.62 -22.91 8.09
CA ALA A 189 21.35 -21.64 7.99
C ALA A 189 21.54 -21.16 6.54
N SER A 190 21.87 -22.05 5.61
CA SER A 190 21.99 -21.73 4.17
C SER A 190 20.68 -21.20 3.59
N GLN A 191 19.55 -21.83 3.91
CA GLN A 191 18.22 -21.39 3.50
C GLN A 191 17.86 -20.02 4.10
N ARG A 192 18.19 -19.78 5.38
CA ARG A 192 17.97 -18.47 6.02
C ARG A 192 18.72 -17.36 5.30
N VAL A 193 19.97 -17.59 4.99
CA VAL A 193 20.81 -16.60 4.30
C VAL A 193 20.33 -16.37 2.87
N GLN A 194 19.95 -17.42 2.14
CA GLN A 194 19.65 -17.32 0.70
C GLN A 194 18.20 -16.91 0.40
N GLU A 195 17.23 -17.57 1.02
CA GLU A 195 15.80 -17.43 0.73
C GLU A 195 15.12 -16.43 1.67
N ASP A 196 15.32 -16.55 2.99
CA ASP A 196 14.63 -15.69 3.95
C ASP A 196 15.09 -14.23 3.85
N THR A 197 16.37 -13.96 3.56
CA THR A 197 16.85 -12.58 3.34
C THR A 197 16.18 -11.92 2.14
N MET A 198 16.07 -12.66 1.03
CA MET A 198 15.47 -12.17 -0.21
C MET A 198 14.01 -11.82 0.03
N ARG A 199 13.23 -12.78 0.56
CA ARG A 199 11.81 -12.58 0.87
C ARG A 199 11.61 -11.48 1.91
N PHE A 200 12.46 -11.42 2.93
CA PHE A 200 12.37 -10.35 3.93
C PHE A 200 12.51 -8.97 3.30
N SER A 201 13.57 -8.74 2.50
CA SER A 201 13.78 -7.43 1.88
C SER A 201 12.68 -7.04 0.89
N SER A 202 12.19 -7.97 0.07
CA SER A 202 11.13 -7.67 -0.90
C SER A 202 9.80 -7.44 -0.21
N THR A 203 9.35 -8.39 0.62
CA THR A 203 8.03 -8.31 1.28
C THR A 203 7.92 -7.12 2.21
N LEU A 204 9.00 -6.77 2.92
CA LEU A 204 8.99 -5.60 3.80
C LEU A 204 8.97 -4.27 3.02
N GLU A 205 9.66 -4.22 1.89
CA GLU A 205 9.66 -3.04 1.02
C GLU A 205 8.28 -2.87 0.36
N ASP A 206 7.73 -3.92 -0.25
CA ASP A 206 6.38 -3.92 -0.84
C ASP A 206 5.32 -3.48 0.18
N MET A 207 5.37 -4.04 1.40
CA MET A 207 4.44 -3.68 2.47
C MET A 207 4.66 -2.24 2.96
N GLY A 208 5.91 -1.81 3.06
CA GLY A 208 6.26 -0.44 3.45
C GLY A 208 5.75 0.60 2.45
N VAL A 209 6.01 0.40 1.16
CA VAL A 209 5.57 1.30 0.08
C VAL A 209 4.05 1.33 0.00
N SER A 210 3.39 0.17 0.01
CA SER A 210 1.93 0.10 -0.06
C SER A 210 1.24 0.74 1.16
N PHE A 211 1.81 0.61 2.36
CA PHE A 211 1.29 1.28 3.56
C PHE A 211 1.44 2.80 3.47
N ILE A 212 2.61 3.28 3.04
CA ILE A 212 2.88 4.71 2.85
C ILE A 212 1.95 5.27 1.76
N ASN A 213 1.74 4.53 0.67
CA ASN A 213 0.78 4.90 -0.38
C ASN A 213 -0.63 5.06 0.19
N ALA A 214 -1.14 4.11 0.98
CA ALA A 214 -2.47 4.22 1.59
C ALA A 214 -2.61 5.48 2.47
N ILE A 215 -1.60 5.82 3.27
CA ILE A 215 -1.59 7.05 4.08
C ILE A 215 -1.57 8.30 3.19
N MET A 216 -0.71 8.34 2.18
CA MET A 216 -0.60 9.47 1.27
C MET A 216 -1.87 9.68 0.45
N THR A 217 -2.51 8.59 0.02
CA THR A 217 -3.81 8.61 -0.64
C THR A 217 -4.87 9.22 0.27
N LEU A 218 -4.93 8.86 1.56
CA LEU A 218 -5.83 9.53 2.50
C LEU A 218 -5.52 11.03 2.64
N ILE A 219 -4.25 11.40 2.80
CA ILE A 219 -3.84 12.82 2.92
C ILE A 219 -4.24 13.61 1.67
N ALA A 220 -4.12 13.03 0.48
CA ALA A 220 -4.41 13.70 -0.79
C ALA A 220 -5.91 13.73 -1.13
N PHE A 221 -6.60 12.59 -1.00
CA PHE A 221 -7.98 12.43 -1.47
C PHE A 221 -9.04 12.78 -0.42
N LEU A 222 -8.75 12.73 0.89
CA LEU A 222 -9.74 13.09 1.90
C LEU A 222 -10.15 14.58 1.82
N PRO A 223 -9.23 15.55 1.69
CA PRO A 223 -9.61 16.95 1.47
C PRO A 223 -10.40 17.17 0.17
N VAL A 224 -10.06 16.43 -0.89
CA VAL A 224 -10.80 16.47 -2.16
C VAL A 224 -12.22 15.94 -1.94
N LEU A 225 -12.37 14.82 -1.23
CA LEU A 225 -13.68 14.24 -0.92
C LEU A 225 -14.55 15.20 -0.12
N VAL A 226 -13.97 15.88 0.87
CA VAL A 226 -14.65 16.90 1.67
C VAL A 226 -15.15 18.04 0.78
N THR A 227 -14.30 18.53 -0.12
CA THR A 227 -14.65 19.63 -1.04
C THR A 227 -15.77 19.23 -1.99
N LEU A 228 -15.71 18.02 -2.56
CA LEU A 228 -16.72 17.51 -3.47
C LEU A 228 -18.04 17.16 -2.76
N SER A 229 -17.99 16.77 -1.48
CA SER A 229 -19.17 16.41 -0.68
C SER A 229 -20.22 17.51 -0.60
N VAL A 230 -19.83 18.79 -0.76
CA VAL A 230 -20.76 19.93 -0.74
C VAL A 230 -21.82 19.83 -1.84
N HIS A 231 -21.49 19.17 -2.96
CA HIS A 231 -22.42 18.96 -4.08
C HIS A 231 -23.42 17.82 -3.84
N VAL A 232 -23.21 17.00 -2.81
CA VAL A 232 -24.04 15.85 -2.45
C VAL A 232 -24.85 16.19 -1.20
N LYS A 233 -26.06 16.71 -1.39
CA LYS A 233 -26.89 17.22 -0.29
C LYS A 233 -27.47 16.13 0.60
N SER A 234 -27.75 14.94 0.04
CA SER A 234 -28.32 13.82 0.77
C SER A 234 -27.67 12.51 0.36
N VAL A 235 -27.36 11.68 1.35
CA VAL A 235 -26.86 10.32 1.18
C VAL A 235 -27.92 9.35 1.72
N PRO A 236 -28.21 8.22 1.05
CA PRO A 236 -29.14 7.22 1.58
C PRO A 236 -28.75 6.79 2.99
N ILE A 237 -29.74 6.58 3.86
CA ILE A 237 -29.59 6.19 5.27
C ILE A 237 -29.02 7.31 6.17
N LEU A 238 -28.00 8.05 5.74
CA LEU A 238 -27.37 9.13 6.52
C LEU A 238 -28.14 10.46 6.46
N GLY A 239 -28.89 10.71 5.39
CA GLY A 239 -29.63 11.97 5.21
C GLY A 239 -28.70 13.16 4.89
N THR A 240 -29.05 14.35 5.38
CA THR A 240 -28.36 15.63 5.11
C THR A 240 -27.38 15.97 6.23
N ILE A 241 -26.27 15.22 6.32
CA ILE A 241 -25.23 15.43 7.33
C ILE A 241 -23.98 16.04 6.67
N PRO A 242 -23.28 17.00 7.31
CA PRO A 242 -21.99 17.46 6.83
C PRO A 242 -21.00 16.30 6.64
N TYR A 243 -20.23 16.33 5.54
CA TYR A 243 -19.22 15.30 5.24
C TYR A 243 -19.79 13.88 5.07
N ALA A 244 -21.06 13.74 4.67
CA ALA A 244 -21.73 12.45 4.56
C ALA A 244 -20.97 11.40 3.71
N LEU A 245 -20.27 11.82 2.64
CA LEU A 245 -19.45 10.90 1.84
C LEU A 245 -18.26 10.33 2.62
N VAL A 246 -17.58 11.16 3.41
CA VAL A 246 -16.46 10.71 4.26
C VAL A 246 -16.96 9.71 5.30
N ILE A 247 -18.08 10.03 5.96
CA ILE A 247 -18.71 9.16 6.95
C ILE A 247 -19.12 7.83 6.32
N ALA A 248 -19.75 7.86 5.14
CA ALA A 248 -20.15 6.67 4.41
C ALA A 248 -18.93 5.78 4.05
N ALA A 249 -17.84 6.39 3.57
CA ALA A 249 -16.61 5.66 3.24
C ALA A 249 -16.00 4.97 4.47
N VAL A 250 -15.94 5.66 5.61
CA VAL A 250 -15.43 5.10 6.88
C VAL A 250 -16.33 3.97 7.38
N LEU A 251 -17.64 4.19 7.48
CA LEU A 251 -18.59 3.20 7.98
C LEU A 251 -18.58 1.93 7.13
N TRP A 252 -18.58 2.07 5.81
CA TRP A 252 -18.53 0.93 4.90
C TRP A 252 -17.21 0.15 4.98
N SER A 253 -16.09 0.87 5.11
CA SER A 253 -14.77 0.26 5.30
C SER A 253 -14.70 -0.52 6.61
N LEU A 254 -15.21 0.06 7.72
CA LEU A 254 -15.28 -0.59 9.02
C LEU A 254 -16.22 -1.80 9.03
N LEU A 255 -17.37 -1.70 8.34
CA LEU A 255 -18.33 -2.80 8.22
C LEU A 255 -17.71 -3.99 7.49
N GLY A 256 -17.11 -3.76 6.33
CA GLY A 256 -16.41 -4.83 5.60
C GLY A 256 -15.29 -5.45 6.41
N THR A 257 -14.52 -4.59 7.09
CA THR A 257 -13.43 -4.99 7.96
C THR A 257 -13.89 -5.89 9.08
N GLY A 258 -14.86 -5.43 9.86
CA GLY A 258 -15.41 -6.17 10.99
C GLY A 258 -16.06 -7.48 10.56
N MET A 259 -16.82 -7.45 9.46
CA MET A 259 -17.47 -8.64 8.92
C MET A 259 -16.46 -9.71 8.48
N LEU A 260 -15.45 -9.34 7.69
CA LEU A 260 -14.43 -10.30 7.23
C LEU A 260 -13.58 -10.83 8.38
N ALA A 261 -13.23 -9.99 9.35
CA ALA A 261 -12.52 -10.41 10.55
C ALA A 261 -13.35 -11.41 11.37
N ALA A 262 -14.63 -11.14 11.59
CA ALA A 262 -15.53 -12.01 12.35
C ALA A 262 -15.71 -13.38 11.67
N ILE A 263 -15.91 -13.40 10.35
CA ILE A 263 -16.10 -14.64 9.57
C ILE A 263 -14.77 -15.42 9.47
N GLY A 264 -13.65 -14.72 9.33
CA GLY A 264 -12.31 -15.28 9.15
C GLY A 264 -11.60 -15.74 10.42
N ILE A 265 -12.12 -15.43 11.62
CA ILE A 265 -11.42 -15.61 12.91
C ILE A 265 -10.93 -17.04 13.16
N ARG A 266 -11.60 -18.06 12.60
CA ARG A 266 -11.24 -19.48 12.77
C ARG A 266 -10.20 -19.98 11.76
N LEU A 267 -9.96 -19.27 10.65
CA LEU A 267 -9.08 -19.71 9.57
C LEU A 267 -7.62 -19.89 10.02
N PRO A 268 -6.99 -18.96 10.77
CA PRO A 268 -5.59 -19.13 11.20
C PRO A 268 -5.38 -20.39 12.03
N GLY A 269 -6.30 -20.69 12.96
CA GLY A 269 -6.24 -21.89 13.79
C GLY A 269 -6.45 -23.19 12.99
N LEU A 270 -7.27 -23.15 11.93
CA LEU A 270 -7.42 -24.28 11.01
C LEU A 270 -6.17 -24.50 10.17
N SER A 271 -5.60 -23.44 9.60
CA SER A 271 -4.36 -23.53 8.82
C SER A 271 -3.20 -24.10 9.65
N PHE A 272 -3.09 -23.71 10.93
CA PHE A 272 -2.10 -24.28 11.85
C PHE A 272 -2.32 -25.78 12.09
N ARG A 273 -3.58 -26.22 12.27
CA ARG A 273 -3.90 -27.65 12.38
C ARG A 273 -3.57 -28.43 11.12
N ASN A 274 -3.83 -27.86 9.93
CA ASN A 274 -3.44 -28.45 8.65
C ASN A 274 -1.92 -28.63 8.57
N GLN A 275 -1.13 -27.59 8.89
CA GLN A 275 0.33 -27.69 8.92
C GLN A 275 0.83 -28.78 9.87
N ARG A 276 0.17 -28.98 11.02
CA ARG A 276 0.55 -30.04 11.98
C ARG A 276 0.31 -31.44 11.43
N VAL A 277 -0.82 -31.69 10.78
CA VAL A 277 -1.11 -33.02 10.20
C VAL A 277 -0.26 -33.32 8.96
N GLU A 278 0.03 -32.30 8.14
CA GLU A 278 0.99 -32.38 7.03
C GLU A 278 2.39 -32.70 7.52
N ALA A 279 2.85 -32.01 8.58
CA ALA A 279 4.16 -32.28 9.17
C ALA A 279 4.26 -33.71 9.74
N ALA A 280 3.20 -34.22 10.35
CA ALA A 280 3.15 -35.60 10.83
C ALA A 280 3.22 -36.63 9.69
N TYR A 281 2.47 -36.39 8.59
CA TYR A 281 2.53 -37.20 7.39
C TYR A 281 3.92 -37.20 6.75
N ARG A 282 4.48 -36.01 6.52
CA ARG A 282 5.83 -35.84 5.97
C ARG A 282 6.90 -36.53 6.83
N LYS A 283 6.79 -36.41 8.15
CA LYS A 283 7.73 -37.04 9.08
C LYS A 283 7.74 -38.57 8.95
N GLU A 284 6.58 -39.19 8.77
CA GLU A 284 6.51 -40.65 8.55
C GLU A 284 7.12 -41.06 7.21
N LEU A 285 6.92 -40.26 6.16
CA LEU A 285 7.55 -40.51 4.85
C LEU A 285 9.07 -40.44 4.92
N VAL A 286 9.63 -39.42 5.58
CA VAL A 286 11.09 -39.30 5.78
C VAL A 286 11.64 -40.52 6.52
N TYR A 287 10.95 -41.00 7.55
CA TYR A 287 11.37 -42.25 8.22
C TYR A 287 11.30 -43.49 7.32
N GLY A 288 10.37 -43.51 6.36
CA GLY A 288 10.28 -44.56 5.35
C GLY A 288 11.40 -44.53 4.30
N GLU A 289 12.08 -43.40 4.13
CA GLU A 289 13.28 -43.30 3.26
C GLU A 289 14.47 -44.04 3.90
N ASP A 290 14.62 -43.93 5.22
CA ASP A 290 15.76 -44.49 5.97
C ASP A 290 15.49 -45.90 6.53
N ASP A 291 14.24 -46.31 6.72
CA ASP A 291 13.85 -47.61 7.31
C ASP A 291 12.71 -48.29 6.53
N ALA A 292 13.01 -49.45 5.94
CA ALA A 292 12.07 -50.27 5.16
C ALA A 292 10.87 -50.81 5.97
N ARG A 293 10.89 -50.73 7.31
CA ARG A 293 9.76 -51.12 8.19
C ARG A 293 8.83 -49.95 8.50
N ARG A 294 9.17 -48.73 8.07
CA ARG A 294 8.37 -47.50 8.27
C ARG A 294 7.57 -47.16 7.02
N ALA A 295 6.72 -46.14 7.13
CA ALA A 295 5.80 -45.75 6.05
C ALA A 295 4.94 -46.91 5.52
N THR A 296 4.53 -47.82 6.41
CA THR A 296 3.70 -48.96 6.01
C THR A 296 2.35 -48.50 5.47
N PRO A 297 1.74 -49.21 4.50
CA PRO A 297 0.49 -48.80 3.88
C PRO A 297 -0.65 -48.44 4.85
N PRO A 298 -0.87 -49.16 5.97
CA PRO A 298 -1.90 -48.80 6.96
C PRO A 298 -1.62 -47.46 7.65
N THR A 299 -0.39 -47.24 8.13
CA THR A 299 0.00 -46.03 8.86
C THR A 299 -0.05 -44.78 7.98
N VAL A 300 0.45 -44.88 6.75
CA VAL A 300 0.42 -43.79 5.76
C VAL A 300 -1.02 -43.44 5.38
N LYS A 301 -1.89 -44.45 5.21
CA LYS A 301 -3.31 -44.25 4.91
C LYS A 301 -4.03 -43.51 6.04
N ASP A 302 -3.75 -43.83 7.30
CA ASP A 302 -4.36 -43.16 8.45
C ASP A 302 -3.89 -41.72 8.60
N LEU A 303 -2.58 -41.48 8.45
CA LEU A 303 -2.03 -40.12 8.46
C LEU A 303 -2.61 -39.28 7.33
N PHE A 304 -2.70 -39.83 6.12
CA PHE A 304 -3.29 -39.12 4.99
C PHE A 304 -4.80 -38.90 5.17
N ASN A 305 -5.53 -39.83 5.81
CA ASN A 305 -6.93 -39.61 6.17
C ASN A 305 -7.09 -38.44 7.15
N ASN A 306 -6.16 -38.25 8.09
CA ASN A 306 -6.16 -37.08 8.98
C ASN A 306 -5.88 -35.78 8.21
N VAL A 307 -4.97 -35.82 7.24
CA VAL A 307 -4.72 -34.72 6.30
C VAL A 307 -6.02 -34.37 5.57
N ARG A 308 -6.66 -35.34 4.92
CA ARG A 308 -7.93 -35.16 4.20
C ARG A 308 -9.03 -34.54 5.08
N LYS A 309 -9.27 -35.07 6.28
CA LYS A 309 -10.29 -34.55 7.21
C LYS A 309 -10.07 -33.07 7.56
N ASN A 310 -8.82 -32.69 7.81
CA ASN A 310 -8.47 -31.31 8.15
C ASN A 310 -8.61 -30.39 6.93
N TYR A 311 -8.18 -30.82 5.73
CA TYR A 311 -8.41 -30.07 4.49
C TYR A 311 -9.90 -29.86 4.19
N PHE A 312 -10.75 -30.88 4.30
CA PHE A 312 -12.19 -30.67 4.07
C PHE A 312 -12.79 -29.66 5.04
N ARG A 313 -12.42 -29.72 6.33
CA ARG A 313 -12.85 -28.72 7.31
C ARG A 313 -12.35 -27.32 6.93
N LEU A 314 -11.10 -27.19 6.52
CA LEU A 314 -10.51 -25.93 6.06
C LEU A 314 -11.24 -25.40 4.81
N TYR A 315 -11.54 -26.26 3.83
CA TYR A 315 -12.27 -25.90 2.60
C TYR A 315 -13.66 -25.36 2.90
N PHE A 316 -14.42 -25.99 3.80
CA PHE A 316 -15.73 -25.45 4.21
C PHE A 316 -15.61 -24.06 4.85
N HIS A 317 -14.54 -23.81 5.61
CA HIS A 317 -14.33 -22.48 6.20
C HIS A 317 -13.93 -21.42 5.18
N TYR A 318 -13.12 -21.81 4.19
CA TYR A 318 -12.83 -20.94 3.04
C TYR A 318 -14.06 -20.71 2.17
N LEU A 319 -14.96 -21.68 2.01
CA LEU A 319 -16.15 -21.54 1.18
C LEU A 319 -17.01 -20.36 1.64
N TYR A 320 -17.47 -20.36 2.90
CA TYR A 320 -18.31 -19.28 3.40
C TYR A 320 -17.54 -17.95 3.55
N PHE A 321 -16.25 -18.01 3.89
CA PHE A 321 -15.39 -16.81 3.93
C PHE A 321 -15.28 -16.17 2.55
N ASN A 322 -15.04 -16.98 1.52
CA ASN A 322 -14.95 -16.50 0.14
C ASN A 322 -16.29 -16.00 -0.37
N ILE A 323 -17.42 -16.64 -0.03
CA ILE A 323 -18.75 -16.12 -0.35
C ILE A 323 -18.92 -14.72 0.25
N ALA A 324 -18.66 -14.55 1.55
CA ALA A 324 -18.79 -13.25 2.21
C ALA A 324 -17.83 -12.20 1.63
N ARG A 325 -16.57 -12.58 1.37
CA ARG A 325 -15.56 -11.72 0.76
C ARG A 325 -15.94 -11.29 -0.66
N ILE A 326 -16.32 -12.22 -1.52
CA ILE A 326 -16.69 -11.91 -2.90
C ILE A 326 -17.96 -11.06 -2.93
N LEU A 327 -18.97 -11.41 -2.12
CA LEU A 327 -20.20 -10.62 -2.02
C LEU A 327 -19.90 -9.18 -1.58
N TYR A 328 -19.07 -9.02 -0.55
CA TYR A 328 -18.63 -7.70 -0.10
C TYR A 328 -17.98 -6.91 -1.23
N LEU A 329 -16.99 -7.50 -1.91
CA LEU A 329 -16.28 -6.84 -3.01
C LEU A 329 -17.20 -6.48 -4.18
N GLN A 330 -18.25 -7.26 -4.45
CA GLN A 330 -19.21 -6.92 -5.51
C GLN A 330 -20.16 -5.79 -5.10
N LEU A 331 -20.62 -5.78 -3.84
CA LEU A 331 -21.41 -4.65 -3.32
C LEU A 331 -20.57 -3.37 -3.24
N ASP A 332 -19.28 -3.51 -2.91
CA ASP A 332 -18.32 -2.43 -2.81
C ASP A 332 -18.15 -1.66 -4.13
N VAL A 333 -18.15 -2.36 -5.28
CA VAL A 333 -18.06 -1.74 -6.63
C VAL A 333 -19.22 -0.77 -6.90
N VAL A 334 -20.42 -1.06 -6.40
CA VAL A 334 -21.61 -0.22 -6.66
C VAL A 334 -21.94 0.72 -5.51
N PHE A 335 -21.25 0.61 -4.37
CA PHE A 335 -21.59 1.33 -3.16
C PHE A 335 -21.49 2.85 -3.32
N SER A 336 -20.42 3.33 -3.98
CA SER A 336 -20.24 4.75 -4.32
C SER A 336 -21.40 5.30 -5.16
N ILE A 337 -21.88 4.53 -6.15
CA ILE A 337 -23.03 4.91 -6.96
C ILE A 337 -24.31 4.95 -6.13
N ILE A 338 -24.55 3.93 -5.28
CA ILE A 338 -25.71 3.89 -4.38
C ILE A 338 -25.75 5.14 -3.50
N VAL A 339 -24.61 5.52 -2.92
CA VAL A 339 -24.45 6.73 -2.09
C VAL A 339 -24.84 8.00 -2.86
N LEU A 340 -24.59 8.05 -4.17
CA LEU A 340 -24.87 9.20 -5.03
C LEU A 340 -26.27 9.20 -5.66
N LEU A 341 -27.03 8.10 -5.61
CA LEU A 341 -28.33 7.96 -6.26
C LEU A 341 -29.29 9.15 -6.05
N PRO A 342 -29.47 9.69 -4.82
CA PRO A 342 -30.35 10.84 -4.62
C PRO A 342 -29.92 12.09 -5.41
N SER A 343 -28.61 12.32 -5.51
CA SER A 343 -28.05 13.46 -6.25
C SER A 343 -28.12 13.25 -7.77
N ILE A 344 -27.99 12.00 -8.22
CA ILE A 344 -28.14 11.62 -9.63
C ILE A 344 -29.58 11.85 -10.09
N ILE A 345 -30.56 11.33 -9.35
CA ILE A 345 -31.99 11.40 -9.74
C ILE A 345 -32.50 12.84 -9.77
N THR A 346 -32.00 13.70 -8.89
CA THR A 346 -32.36 15.12 -8.86
C THR A 346 -31.64 15.97 -9.91
N GLY A 347 -30.69 15.38 -10.66
CA GLY A 347 -29.86 16.11 -11.62
C GLY A 347 -28.94 17.14 -10.95
N ALA A 348 -28.67 17.01 -9.65
CA ALA A 348 -27.87 17.96 -8.89
C ALA A 348 -26.36 17.89 -9.22
N ILE A 349 -25.92 16.76 -9.76
CA ILE A 349 -24.53 16.51 -10.18
C ILE A 349 -24.48 16.08 -11.64
N THR A 350 -23.43 16.50 -12.34
CA THR A 350 -23.16 16.08 -13.72
C THR A 350 -22.44 14.72 -13.74
N LEU A 351 -22.34 14.10 -14.92
CA LEU A 351 -21.64 12.83 -15.13
C LEU A 351 -20.14 12.95 -14.79
N GLY A 352 -19.53 14.10 -15.12
CA GLY A 352 -18.16 14.42 -14.76
C GLY A 352 -17.94 14.43 -13.26
N LEU A 353 -18.75 15.20 -12.55
CA LEU A 353 -18.67 15.32 -11.11
C LEU A 353 -18.99 13.98 -10.42
N MET A 354 -19.95 13.21 -10.93
CA MET A 354 -20.26 11.87 -10.42
C MET A 354 -19.05 10.92 -10.56
N THR A 355 -18.40 10.90 -11.73
CA THR A 355 -17.21 10.07 -11.96
C THR A 355 -16.05 10.50 -11.06
N GLN A 356 -15.85 11.80 -10.92
CA GLN A 356 -14.84 12.37 -10.04
C GLN A 356 -15.08 11.94 -8.58
N ILE A 357 -16.29 12.16 -8.04
CA ILE A 357 -16.64 11.80 -6.66
C ILE A 357 -16.47 10.30 -6.43
N THR A 358 -16.99 9.48 -7.35
CA THR A 358 -16.91 8.01 -7.25
C THR A 358 -15.46 7.55 -7.12
N ASN A 359 -14.57 8.06 -7.97
CA ASN A 359 -13.15 7.72 -7.90
C ASN A 359 -12.49 8.18 -6.60
N VAL A 360 -12.72 9.42 -6.15
CA VAL A 360 -12.18 9.92 -4.86
C VAL A 360 -12.66 9.07 -3.69
N PHE A 361 -13.96 8.74 -3.70
CA PHE A 361 -14.58 7.91 -2.67
C PHE A 361 -13.92 6.54 -2.58
N ASP A 362 -13.70 5.89 -3.73
CA ASP A 362 -13.05 4.58 -3.80
C ASP A 362 -11.58 4.62 -3.35
N GLN A 363 -10.84 5.68 -3.68
CA GLN A 363 -9.46 5.88 -3.19
C GLN A 363 -9.39 5.98 -1.66
N VAL A 364 -10.28 6.79 -1.06
CA VAL A 364 -10.36 6.98 0.41
C VAL A 364 -10.77 5.66 1.09
N ARG A 365 -11.84 5.03 0.59
CA ARG A 365 -12.36 3.76 1.10
C ARG A 365 -11.33 2.64 1.01
N GLY A 366 -10.70 2.46 -0.14
CA GLY A 366 -9.66 1.45 -0.36
C GLY A 366 -8.46 1.63 0.59
N SER A 367 -8.10 2.88 0.87
CA SER A 367 -7.03 3.19 1.83
C SER A 367 -7.39 2.80 3.28
N PHE A 368 -8.64 2.99 3.70
CA PHE A 368 -9.10 2.50 5.02
C PHE A 368 -9.09 0.96 5.12
N GLN A 369 -9.29 0.26 4.00
CA GLN A 369 -9.28 -1.20 3.94
C GLN A 369 -7.88 -1.82 3.80
N TYR A 370 -6.82 -0.99 3.70
CA TYR A 370 -5.45 -1.44 3.45
C TYR A 370 -4.99 -2.59 4.35
N LEU A 371 -5.23 -2.48 5.67
CA LEU A 371 -4.75 -3.46 6.66
C LEU A 371 -5.28 -4.87 6.42
N ILE A 372 -6.51 -4.99 5.92
CA ILE A 372 -7.12 -6.29 5.63
C ILE A 372 -6.67 -6.81 4.29
N ASN A 373 -6.58 -5.94 3.29
CA ASN A 373 -6.10 -6.31 1.97
C ASN A 373 -4.65 -6.84 2.04
N SER A 374 -3.85 -6.31 2.97
CA SER A 374 -2.45 -6.69 3.18
C SER A 374 -2.25 -7.78 4.24
N TRP A 375 -3.31 -8.39 4.77
CA TRP A 375 -3.22 -9.34 5.90
C TRP A 375 -2.31 -10.55 5.60
N SER A 376 -2.47 -11.18 4.43
CA SER A 376 -1.67 -12.34 4.04
C SER A 376 -0.18 -12.00 3.97
N THR A 377 0.15 -10.87 3.37
CA THR A 377 1.52 -10.34 3.26
C THR A 377 2.12 -10.04 4.63
N LEU A 378 1.33 -9.45 5.53
CA LEU A 378 1.75 -9.18 6.91
C LEU A 378 2.07 -10.46 7.68
N VAL A 379 1.23 -11.50 7.54
CA VAL A 379 1.47 -12.81 8.17
C VAL A 379 2.74 -13.47 7.62
N GLU A 380 2.97 -13.39 6.30
CA GLU A 380 4.19 -13.88 5.67
C GLU A 380 5.43 -13.16 6.21
N LEU A 381 5.41 -11.83 6.24
CA LEU A 381 6.48 -11.01 6.77
C LEU A 381 6.78 -11.34 8.24
N LEU A 382 5.75 -11.49 9.08
CA LEU A 382 5.92 -11.89 10.48
C LEU A 382 6.57 -13.26 10.62
N SER A 383 6.23 -14.20 9.73
CA SER A 383 6.83 -15.53 9.72
C SER A 383 8.31 -15.48 9.37
N ILE A 384 8.69 -14.73 8.33
CA ILE A 384 10.09 -14.55 7.92
C ILE A 384 10.88 -13.80 9.01
N TYR A 385 10.32 -12.72 9.55
CA TYR A 385 10.90 -11.93 10.63
C TYR A 385 11.22 -12.79 11.85
N LYS A 386 10.29 -13.65 12.29
CA LYS A 386 10.52 -14.55 13.42
C LYS A 386 11.70 -15.49 13.16
N ARG A 387 11.79 -16.07 11.96
CA ARG A 387 12.87 -16.99 11.59
C ARG A 387 14.23 -16.30 11.55
N LEU A 388 14.33 -15.13 10.92
CA LEU A 388 15.55 -14.33 10.88
C LEU A 388 15.95 -13.80 12.26
N ARG A 389 14.98 -13.39 13.10
CA ARG A 389 15.26 -12.94 14.46
C ARG A 389 15.84 -14.06 15.32
N THR A 390 15.28 -15.26 15.27
CA THR A 390 15.82 -16.43 15.98
C THR A 390 17.22 -16.80 15.46
N PHE A 391 17.45 -16.65 14.16
CA PHE A 391 18.77 -16.85 13.55
C PHE A 391 19.79 -15.82 14.07
N GLU A 392 19.43 -14.53 14.13
CA GLU A 392 20.28 -13.45 14.66
C GLU A 392 20.52 -13.53 16.16
N GLN A 393 19.60 -14.12 16.95
CA GLN A 393 19.81 -14.29 18.39
C GLN A 393 21.08 -15.08 18.69
N ARG A 394 21.44 -16.04 17.83
CA ARG A 394 22.67 -16.84 17.98
C ARG A 394 23.94 -15.98 17.98
N ILE A 395 23.97 -14.92 17.18
CA ILE A 395 25.09 -13.98 17.12
C ILE A 395 25.24 -13.22 18.44
N ASN A 396 24.11 -12.82 19.06
CA ASN A 396 24.13 -12.04 20.30
C ASN A 396 24.33 -12.90 21.56
N THR A 397 24.35 -14.24 21.44
CA THR A 397 24.57 -15.13 22.60
C THR A 397 26.04 -15.55 22.74
N THR A 398 26.87 -15.26 21.73
CA THR A 398 28.31 -15.58 21.70
C THR A 398 29.21 -14.41 22.12
N VAL A 399 28.60 -13.28 22.51
CA VAL A 399 29.24 -12.12 23.15
C VAL A 399 28.81 -12.10 24.60
#